data_AF-A0A356M1S4-F1
#
_entry.id   AF-A0A356M1S4-F1
#
_cell.length_a   1.000
_cell.length_b   1.000
_cell.length_c   1.000
_cell.angle_alpha   90.00
_cell.angle_beta   90.00
_cell.angle_gamma   90.00
#
_symmetry.space_group_name_H-M   'P 1'
#
loop_
_entity.id
_entity.type
_entity.pdbx_description
1 polymer ?
#
loop_
_entity_poly.entity_id
_entity_poly.type
_entity_poly.pdbx_seq_one_letter_code
_entity_poly.pdbx_strand_id
1 'polypeptide(L)'
;MRKKSPALLSVLLLVTFLLTLVILPGCQGQGEKKTPLVIYNWGEYMAREEDTITLYGKEYPIADVISEFETAYPQYQVTYLTYDDNEKMYPKLETESYDIIVPSDYMVVRLITEDKLFPLDMAQLPNVTQYLDAGLKSLQFDADEAISNKVFEYAVPYMFCTVGLIYNQEELGKLTSTKAEDVWGILFDERYADRVGM
;
A
#
# COMPACT_ATOMS: atom_id res chain seq x y z
N MET A 1 0.35 -48.97 -68.51
CA MET A 1 -0.36 -48.11 -67.54
C MET A 1 -0.71 -48.94 -66.30
N ARG A 2 -0.02 -48.76 -65.17
CA ARG A 2 -0.23 -49.54 -63.93
C ARG A 2 -1.44 -48.99 -63.17
N LYS A 3 -2.48 -49.81 -62.97
CA LYS A 3 -3.64 -49.50 -62.10
C LYS A 3 -3.14 -49.38 -60.65
N LYS A 4 -3.22 -48.18 -60.07
CA LYS A 4 -2.97 -47.99 -58.63
C LYS A 4 -4.12 -48.64 -57.85
N SER A 5 -3.82 -49.43 -56.82
CA SER A 5 -4.83 -50.17 -56.06
C SER A 5 -5.63 -49.22 -55.14
N PRO A 6 -6.96 -49.38 -55.03
CA PRO A 6 -7.79 -48.50 -54.20
C PRO A 6 -7.50 -48.63 -52.70
N ALA A 7 -6.92 -49.76 -52.26
CA ALA A 7 -6.56 -50.00 -50.87
C ALA A 7 -5.46 -49.06 -50.35
N LEU A 8 -4.49 -48.68 -51.20
CA LEU A 8 -3.42 -47.77 -50.79
C LEU A 8 -3.94 -46.34 -50.55
N LEU A 9 -4.97 -45.93 -51.31
CA LEU A 9 -5.54 -44.59 -51.20
C LEU A 9 -6.38 -44.45 -49.92
N SER A 10 -7.13 -45.49 -49.54
CA SER A 10 -7.93 -45.52 -48.32
C SER A 10 -7.08 -45.55 -47.05
N VAL A 11 -5.95 -46.28 -47.06
CA VAL A 11 -5.00 -46.29 -45.93
C VAL A 11 -4.30 -44.94 -45.78
N LEU A 12 -3.93 -44.29 -46.89
CA LEU A 12 -3.31 -42.97 -46.86
C LEU A 12 -4.28 -41.91 -46.31
N LEU A 13 -5.55 -41.96 -46.71
CA LEU A 13 -6.60 -41.06 -46.21
C LEU A 13 -6.88 -41.25 -44.71
N LEU A 14 -6.90 -42.49 -44.22
CA LEU A 14 -7.11 -42.79 -42.79
C LEU A 14 -5.93 -42.31 -41.94
N VAL A 15 -4.70 -42.45 -42.43
CA VAL A 15 -3.48 -41.99 -41.75
C VAL A 15 -3.40 -40.45 -41.73
N THR A 16 -3.81 -39.77 -42.80
CA THR A 16 -3.93 -38.30 -42.79
C THR A 16 -5.04 -37.80 -41.86
N PHE A 17 -6.15 -38.53 -41.72
CA PHE A 17 -7.24 -38.15 -40.81
C PHE A 17 -6.88 -38.39 -39.34
N LEU A 18 -6.09 -39.43 -39.03
CA LEU A 18 -5.55 -39.65 -37.68
C LEU A 18 -4.46 -38.64 -37.30
N LEU A 19 -3.65 -38.16 -38.25
CA LEU A 19 -2.62 -37.14 -37.96
C LEU A 19 -3.20 -35.74 -37.72
N THR A 20 -4.41 -35.44 -38.20
CA THR A 20 -5.06 -34.14 -37.96
C THR A 20 -5.75 -34.01 -36.60
N LEU A 21 -5.90 -35.10 -35.84
CA LEU A 21 -6.61 -35.09 -34.56
C LEU A 21 -5.74 -34.71 -33.33
N VAL A 22 -4.44 -34.48 -33.49
CA VAL A 22 -3.49 -34.39 -32.35
C VAL A 22 -2.88 -32.99 -32.15
N ILE A 23 -3.45 -31.94 -32.74
CA ILE A 23 -3.00 -30.56 -32.46
C ILE A 23 -4.20 -29.63 -32.25
N LEU A 24 -4.98 -29.93 -31.21
CA LEU A 24 -5.65 -28.86 -30.49
C LEU A 24 -4.69 -28.51 -29.34
N PRO A 25 -4.00 -27.36 -29.37
CA PRO A 25 -3.44 -26.84 -28.13
C PRO A 25 -4.64 -26.66 -27.22
N GLY A 26 -4.75 -27.54 -26.22
CA GLY A 26 -5.68 -27.34 -25.13
C GLY A 26 -5.40 -25.94 -24.62
N CYS A 27 -6.36 -25.04 -24.83
CA CYS A 27 -6.43 -23.82 -24.05
C CYS A 27 -6.62 -24.29 -22.61
N GLN A 28 -5.51 -24.62 -21.94
CA GLN A 28 -5.39 -24.44 -20.51
C GLN A 28 -5.92 -23.04 -20.27
N GLY A 29 -7.04 -22.94 -19.56
CA GLY A 29 -7.66 -21.67 -19.24
C GLY A 29 -6.58 -20.73 -18.75
N GLN A 30 -6.23 -19.74 -19.57
CA GLN A 30 -5.56 -18.56 -19.09
C GLN A 30 -6.58 -17.95 -18.14
N GLY A 31 -6.43 -18.20 -16.84
CA GLY A 31 -7.08 -17.39 -15.83
C GLY A 31 -6.84 -15.94 -16.22
N GLU A 32 -7.89 -15.11 -16.15
CA GLU A 32 -7.81 -13.71 -16.54
C GLU A 32 -6.54 -13.09 -15.95
N LYS A 33 -5.68 -12.56 -16.82
CA LYS A 33 -4.45 -11.90 -16.40
C LYS A 33 -4.85 -10.63 -15.66
N LYS A 34 -4.83 -10.70 -14.33
CA LYS A 34 -5.10 -9.55 -13.45
C LYS A 34 -4.07 -8.44 -13.67
N THR A 35 -4.53 -7.20 -13.53
CA THR A 35 -3.68 -6.00 -13.57
C THR A 35 -3.04 -5.81 -12.19
N PRO A 36 -1.70 -5.74 -12.08
CA PRO A 36 -1.07 -5.46 -10.80
C PRO A 36 -1.38 -4.04 -10.34
N LEU A 37 -1.65 -3.87 -9.04
CA LEU A 37 -1.72 -2.58 -8.35
C LEU A 37 -0.66 -2.59 -7.25
N VAL A 38 0.44 -1.86 -7.43
CA VAL A 38 1.58 -1.89 -6.53
C VAL A 38 1.49 -0.74 -5.52
N ILE A 39 1.33 -1.09 -4.25
CA ILE A 39 1.26 -0.16 -3.13
C ILE A 39 2.56 -0.27 -2.34
N TYR A 40 3.21 0.87 -2.05
CA TYR A 40 4.41 0.93 -1.22
C TYR A 40 4.18 1.80 0.03
N ASN A 41 4.09 1.16 1.19
CA ASN A 41 3.62 1.80 2.43
C ASN A 41 4.63 1.66 3.59
N TRP A 42 4.48 2.49 4.61
CA TRP A 42 5.16 2.34 5.90
C TRP A 42 4.67 1.07 6.61
N GLY A 43 5.58 0.11 6.80
CA GLY A 43 5.32 -1.11 7.57
C GLY A 43 3.95 -1.78 7.33
N GLU A 44 3.39 -2.36 8.39
CA GLU A 44 2.13 -3.10 8.37
C GLU A 44 0.93 -2.20 8.76
N TYR A 45 0.72 -1.10 8.04
CA TYR A 45 -0.37 -0.16 8.32
C TYR A 45 -1.71 -0.50 7.64
N MET A 46 -1.69 -1.45 6.71
CA MET A 46 -2.90 -1.96 6.05
C MET A 46 -3.17 -3.38 6.54
N ALA A 47 -4.39 -3.67 6.97
CA ALA A 47 -4.76 -5.01 7.42
C ALA A 47 -4.85 -5.97 6.23
N ARG A 48 -4.17 -7.11 6.33
CA ARG A 48 -4.03 -8.13 5.25
C ARG A 48 -4.48 -9.52 5.68
N GLU A 49 -5.13 -9.60 6.82
CA GLU A 49 -5.72 -10.80 7.37
C GLU A 49 -6.92 -10.41 8.24
N GLU A 50 -7.89 -11.31 8.32
CA GLU A 50 -8.99 -11.17 9.26
C GLU A 50 -8.48 -11.44 10.67
N ASP A 51 -8.71 -10.50 11.59
CA ASP A 51 -8.30 -10.63 12.99
C ASP A 51 -9.30 -9.93 13.92
N THR A 52 -9.05 -9.93 15.22
CA THR A 52 -9.81 -9.19 16.21
C THR A 52 -8.89 -8.58 17.24
N ILE A 53 -8.90 -7.25 17.35
CA ILE A 53 -8.17 -6.53 18.40
C ILE A 53 -9.08 -6.22 19.58
N THR A 54 -8.58 -6.44 20.81
CA THR A 54 -9.28 -6.00 22.02
C THR A 54 -8.70 -4.67 22.51
N LEU A 55 -9.50 -3.61 22.45
CA LEU A 55 -9.15 -2.29 22.99
C LEU A 55 -10.11 -1.94 24.13
N TYR A 56 -9.55 -1.64 25.30
CA TYR A 56 -10.31 -1.29 26.51
C TYR A 56 -11.39 -2.31 26.91
N GLY A 57 -11.09 -3.61 26.74
CA GLY A 57 -12.00 -4.71 27.06
C GLY A 57 -13.12 -4.90 26.03
N LYS A 58 -13.06 -4.24 24.87
CA LYS A 58 -13.98 -4.43 23.76
C LYS A 58 -13.25 -4.97 22.54
N GLU A 59 -13.84 -5.98 21.91
CA GLU A 59 -13.35 -6.58 20.67
C GLU A 59 -13.76 -5.73 19.45
N TYR A 60 -12.83 -5.58 18.52
CA TYR A 60 -13.01 -4.91 17.23
C TYR A 60 -12.53 -5.84 16.13
N PRO A 61 -13.40 -6.21 15.18
CA PRO A 61 -12.97 -7.01 14.03
C PRO A 61 -12.04 -6.19 13.15
N ILE A 62 -11.01 -6.85 12.63
CA ILE A 62 -10.11 -6.34 11.61
C ILE A 62 -10.43 -7.11 10.33
N ALA A 63 -10.73 -6.38 9.26
CA ALA A 63 -10.98 -6.96 7.95
C ALA A 63 -9.68 -7.00 7.13
N ASP A 64 -9.52 -8.03 6.31
CA ASP A 64 -8.51 -8.03 5.26
C ASP A 64 -8.95 -7.09 4.12
N VAL A 65 -8.52 -5.83 4.21
CA VAL A 65 -8.98 -4.80 3.28
C VAL A 65 -8.45 -5.03 1.85
N ILE A 66 -7.34 -5.76 1.69
CA ILE A 66 -6.81 -6.12 0.38
C ILE A 66 -7.70 -7.18 -0.27
N SER A 67 -8.06 -8.22 0.48
CA SER A 67 -9.00 -9.26 0.00
C SER A 67 -10.38 -8.69 -0.33
N GLU A 68 -10.91 -7.79 0.51
CA GLU A 68 -12.17 -7.10 0.21
C GLU A 68 -12.08 -6.27 -1.07
N PHE A 69 -10.97 -5.53 -1.27
CA PHE A 69 -10.74 -4.76 -2.49
C PHE A 69 -10.65 -5.66 -3.74
N GLU A 70 -9.86 -6.74 -3.70
CA GLU A 70 -9.73 -7.67 -4.83
C GLU A 70 -11.03 -8.42 -5.13
N THR A 71 -11.87 -8.65 -4.12
CA THR A 71 -13.21 -9.21 -4.30
C THR A 71 -14.13 -8.23 -5.01
N ALA A 72 -14.10 -6.95 -4.62
CA ALA A 72 -14.90 -5.89 -5.24
C ALA A 72 -14.40 -5.54 -6.66
N TYR A 73 -13.09 -5.68 -6.91
CA TYR A 73 -12.44 -5.33 -8.18
C TYR A 73 -11.56 -6.50 -8.68
N PRO A 74 -12.18 -7.60 -9.17
CA PRO A 74 -11.50 -8.85 -9.48
C PRO A 74 -10.46 -8.76 -10.62
N GLN A 75 -10.49 -7.68 -11.40
CA GLN A 75 -9.51 -7.39 -12.43
C GLN A 75 -8.14 -6.98 -11.89
N TYR A 76 -8.04 -6.62 -10.60
CA TYR A 76 -6.79 -6.19 -9.97
C TYR A 76 -6.18 -7.29 -9.08
N GLN A 77 -4.86 -7.24 -8.97
CA GLN A 77 -4.07 -7.97 -7.97
C GLN A 77 -3.18 -6.97 -7.24
N VAL A 78 -3.39 -6.78 -5.94
CA VAL A 78 -2.61 -5.87 -5.11
C VAL A 78 -1.28 -6.52 -4.76
N THR A 79 -0.19 -5.79 -5.02
CA THR A 79 1.14 -6.08 -4.50
C THR A 79 1.46 -5.06 -3.43
N TYR A 80 1.36 -5.46 -2.17
CA TYR A 80 1.66 -4.59 -1.03
C TYR A 80 3.10 -4.77 -0.57
N LEU A 81 3.89 -3.71 -0.72
CA LEU A 81 5.29 -3.63 -0.34
C LEU A 81 5.44 -2.70 0.86
N THR A 82 6.45 -2.94 1.69
CA THR A 82 6.67 -2.16 2.91
C THR A 82 8.09 -1.61 2.99
N TYR A 83 8.22 -0.48 3.68
CA TYR A 83 9.50 0.13 4.04
C TYR A 83 9.49 0.65 5.47
N ASP A 84 10.69 0.83 6.02
CA ASP A 84 10.86 1.21 7.43
C ASP A 84 10.89 2.73 7.64
N ASP A 85 11.40 3.48 6.65
CA ASP A 85 11.58 4.92 6.71
C ASP A 85 11.62 5.55 5.31
N ASN A 86 11.27 6.84 5.21
CA ASN A 86 11.18 7.54 3.93
C ASN A 86 12.55 7.61 3.23
N GLU A 87 13.65 7.66 3.98
CA GLU A 87 15.02 7.76 3.46
C GLU A 87 15.46 6.47 2.75
N LYS A 88 14.97 5.30 3.16
CA LYS A 88 15.13 4.04 2.44
C LYS A 88 14.20 3.91 1.25
N MET A 89 12.99 4.47 1.33
CA MET A 89 12.00 4.43 0.25
C MET A 89 12.41 5.32 -0.92
N TYR A 90 12.77 6.56 -0.63
CA TYR A 90 13.05 7.61 -1.62
C TYR A 90 14.02 7.19 -2.75
N PRO A 91 15.23 6.63 -2.48
CA PRO A 91 16.15 6.26 -3.55
C PRO A 91 15.62 5.16 -4.46
N LYS A 92 14.65 4.34 -4.03
CA LYS A 92 14.04 3.32 -4.89
C LYS A 92 13.14 3.92 -5.96
N LEU A 93 12.56 5.09 -5.73
CA LEU A 93 11.72 5.79 -6.70
C LEU A 93 12.48 6.23 -7.96
N GLU A 94 13.82 6.18 -7.96
CA GLU A 94 14.64 6.47 -9.15
C GLU A 94 14.67 5.31 -10.15
N THR A 95 14.47 4.07 -9.68
CA THR A 95 14.61 2.86 -10.50
C THR A 95 13.36 1.99 -10.52
N GLU A 96 12.50 2.16 -9.54
CA GLU A 96 11.25 1.43 -9.38
C GLU A 96 10.06 2.39 -9.55
N SER A 97 8.90 1.84 -9.88
CA SER A 97 7.66 2.60 -10.01
C SER A 97 6.56 1.89 -9.24
N TYR A 98 5.73 2.67 -8.56
CA TYR A 98 4.63 2.19 -7.75
C TYR A 98 3.38 2.98 -8.11
N ASP A 99 2.21 2.36 -8.01
CA ASP A 99 0.93 3.02 -8.30
C ASP A 99 0.49 3.92 -7.14
N ILE A 100 0.76 3.48 -5.91
CA ILE A 100 0.47 4.23 -4.68
C ILE A 100 1.68 4.15 -3.77
N ILE A 101 2.12 5.30 -3.26
CA ILE A 101 3.09 5.38 -2.16
C ILE A 101 2.45 6.10 -0.97
N VAL A 102 2.86 5.78 0.24
CA VAL A 102 2.29 6.37 1.47
C VAL A 102 3.40 6.98 2.34
N PRO A 103 4.10 8.04 1.88
CA PRO A 103 5.17 8.68 2.64
C PRO A 103 4.67 9.66 3.70
N SER A 104 5.56 10.13 4.57
CA SER A 104 5.27 11.26 5.46
C SER A 104 5.12 12.56 4.67
N ASP A 105 4.46 13.56 5.29
CA ASP A 105 4.13 14.85 4.68
C ASP A 105 5.32 15.62 4.10
N TYR A 106 6.44 15.72 4.82
CA TYR A 106 7.65 16.40 4.30
C TYR A 106 8.19 15.72 3.03
N MET A 107 8.02 14.41 2.92
CA MET A 107 8.45 13.65 1.76
C MET A 107 7.46 13.84 0.59
N VAL A 108 6.15 13.97 0.85
CA VAL A 108 5.19 14.42 -0.18
C VAL A 108 5.60 15.78 -0.74
N VAL A 109 5.88 16.75 0.12
CA VAL A 109 6.33 18.09 -0.27
C VAL A 109 7.55 18.01 -1.18
N ARG A 110 8.57 17.23 -0.78
CA ARG A 110 9.76 17.00 -1.61
C ARG A 110 9.41 16.42 -2.97
N LEU A 111 8.59 15.37 -3.03
CA LEU A 111 8.24 14.71 -4.29
C LEU A 111 7.42 15.62 -5.24
N ILE A 112 6.61 16.54 -4.70
CA ILE A 112 5.96 17.58 -5.49
C ILE A 112 7.00 18.53 -6.10
N THR A 113 7.98 18.98 -5.30
CA THR A 113 9.03 19.90 -5.79
C THR A 113 9.94 19.27 -6.85
N GLU A 114 10.06 17.94 -6.83
CA GLU A 114 10.84 17.16 -7.78
C GLU A 114 10.03 16.62 -8.97
N ASP A 115 8.74 16.98 -9.08
CA ASP A 115 7.83 16.54 -10.15
C ASP A 115 7.72 15.00 -10.27
N LYS A 116 7.70 14.31 -9.13
CA LYS A 116 7.67 12.84 -9.04
C LYS A 116 6.27 12.26 -8.76
N LEU A 117 5.25 13.11 -8.61
CA LEU A 117 3.88 12.70 -8.33
C LEU A 117 2.94 13.10 -9.47
N PHE A 118 1.96 12.24 -9.76
CA PHE A 118 0.84 12.61 -10.62
C PHE A 118 -0.23 13.34 -9.80
N PRO A 119 -0.87 14.39 -10.36
CA PRO A 119 -2.01 15.03 -9.70
C PRO A 119 -3.19 14.06 -9.61
N LEU A 120 -3.95 14.16 -8.52
CA LEU A 120 -5.12 13.35 -8.25
C LEU A 120 -6.36 13.93 -8.93
N ASP A 121 -7.15 13.06 -9.56
CA ASP A 121 -8.51 13.41 -9.96
C ASP A 121 -9.46 13.22 -8.77
N MET A 122 -9.68 14.30 -8.01
CA MET A 122 -10.54 14.28 -6.82
C MET A 122 -12.00 13.93 -7.13
N ALA A 123 -12.45 14.05 -8.39
CA ALA A 123 -13.79 13.61 -8.78
C ALA A 123 -13.95 12.08 -8.72
N GLN A 124 -12.85 11.32 -8.87
CA GLN A 124 -12.83 9.86 -8.69
C GLN A 124 -12.71 9.44 -7.22
N LEU A 125 -12.53 10.40 -6.30
CA LEU A 125 -12.30 10.16 -4.88
C LEU A 125 -13.41 10.79 -4.02
N PRO A 126 -14.70 10.43 -4.23
CA PRO A 126 -15.81 11.07 -3.53
C PRO A 126 -15.73 10.89 -2.00
N ASN A 127 -15.16 9.78 -1.54
CA ASN A 127 -14.97 9.51 -0.11
C ASN A 127 -13.98 10.49 0.55
N VAL A 128 -12.98 10.98 -0.18
CA VAL A 128 -12.05 12.01 0.35
C VAL A 128 -12.81 13.30 0.59
N THR A 129 -13.63 13.72 -0.37
CA THR A 129 -14.45 14.92 -0.22
C THR A 129 -15.46 14.78 0.92
N GLN A 130 -16.07 13.61 1.04
CA GLN A 130 -17.15 13.34 2.00
C GLN A 130 -16.66 13.16 3.44
N TYR A 131 -15.54 12.48 3.66
CA TYR A 131 -15.14 12.00 4.97
C TYR A 131 -13.85 12.64 5.52
N LEU A 132 -13.08 13.38 4.71
CA LEU A 132 -11.86 14.01 5.20
C LEU A 132 -12.19 15.09 6.24
N ASP A 133 -11.59 14.95 7.42
CA ASP A 133 -11.73 15.89 8.54
C ASP A 133 -11.33 17.31 8.09
N ALA A 134 -12.16 18.29 8.46
CA ALA A 134 -11.93 19.69 8.11
C ALA A 134 -10.63 20.25 8.72
N GLY A 135 -10.21 19.76 9.89
CA GLY A 135 -8.96 20.15 10.53
C GLY A 135 -7.72 19.71 9.78
N LEU A 136 -7.81 18.62 9.01
CA LEU A 136 -6.71 18.18 8.14
C LEU A 136 -6.57 19.07 6.91
N LYS A 137 -7.68 19.64 6.39
CA LYS A 137 -7.67 20.51 5.19
C LYS A 137 -6.94 21.84 5.40
N SER A 138 -6.74 22.26 6.65
CA SER A 138 -6.05 23.51 7.01
C SER A 138 -4.60 23.32 7.47
N LEU A 139 -4.03 22.13 7.28
CA LEU A 139 -2.64 21.88 7.64
C LEU A 139 -1.69 22.66 6.74
N GLN A 140 -0.66 23.23 7.36
CA GLN A 140 0.46 23.82 6.66
C GLN A 140 1.60 22.81 6.61
N PHE A 141 2.01 22.43 5.39
CA PHE A 141 3.03 21.40 5.15
C PHE A 141 4.41 21.98 4.80
N ASP A 142 4.43 23.23 4.32
CA ASP A 142 5.66 23.93 3.97
C ASP A 142 5.56 25.42 4.35
N ALA A 143 6.71 26.07 4.54
CA ALA A 143 6.78 27.51 4.76
C ALA A 143 6.39 28.31 3.50
N ASP A 144 6.62 27.75 2.31
CA ASP A 144 6.07 28.25 1.05
C ASP A 144 4.61 27.83 0.91
N GLU A 145 3.71 28.80 1.04
CA GLU A 145 2.26 28.60 0.89
C GLU A 145 1.89 28.01 -0.47
N ALA A 146 2.61 28.33 -1.55
CA ALA A 146 2.31 27.80 -2.88
C ALA A 146 2.60 26.29 -2.97
N ILE A 147 3.63 25.81 -2.26
CA ILE A 147 3.94 24.38 -2.17
C ILE A 147 2.95 23.70 -1.22
N SER A 148 2.71 24.30 -0.04
CA SER A 148 1.77 23.76 0.95
C SER A 148 0.36 23.58 0.37
N ASN A 149 -0.14 24.54 -0.41
CA ASN A 149 -1.47 24.48 -1.00
C ASN A 149 -1.60 23.37 -2.07
N LYS A 150 -0.50 22.96 -2.69
CA LYS A 150 -0.51 21.89 -3.70
C LYS A 150 -0.63 20.50 -3.10
N VAL A 151 -0.31 20.30 -1.82
CA VAL A 151 -0.26 18.94 -1.23
C VAL A 151 -1.56 18.17 -1.45
N PHE A 152 -2.73 18.81 -1.29
CA PHE A 152 -4.03 18.17 -1.51
C PHE A 152 -4.39 17.91 -2.98
N GLU A 153 -3.65 18.47 -3.94
CA GLU A 153 -3.79 18.17 -5.36
C GLU A 153 -3.05 16.86 -5.73
N TYR A 154 -2.10 16.41 -4.91
CA TYR A 154 -1.24 15.26 -5.18
C TYR A 154 -1.35 14.13 -4.15
N ALA A 155 -1.85 14.43 -2.95
CA ALA A 155 -1.90 13.47 -1.85
C ALA A 155 -3.19 13.57 -1.02
N VAL A 156 -3.57 12.44 -0.44
CA VAL A 156 -4.69 12.31 0.49
C VAL A 156 -4.13 11.91 1.86
N PRO A 157 -4.49 12.59 2.96
CA PRO A 157 -4.10 12.15 4.29
C PRO A 157 -4.64 10.74 4.59
N TYR A 158 -3.73 9.81 4.88
CA TYR A 158 -4.07 8.44 5.21
C TYR A 158 -4.21 8.22 6.72
N MET A 159 -3.18 8.59 7.47
CA MET A 159 -3.13 8.51 8.92
C MET A 159 -2.45 9.75 9.48
N PHE A 160 -2.87 10.16 10.68
CA PHE A 160 -2.12 11.10 11.51
C PHE A 160 -1.91 10.45 12.88
N CYS A 161 -0.78 10.74 13.51
CA CYS A 161 -0.48 10.25 14.84
C CYS A 161 0.14 11.37 15.68
N THR A 162 0.16 11.15 16.99
CA THR A 162 0.83 12.02 17.94
C THR A 162 2.06 11.28 18.47
N VAL A 163 3.20 11.96 18.52
CA VAL A 163 4.37 11.46 19.24
C VAL A 163 4.13 11.65 20.73
N GLY A 164 4.21 10.55 21.48
CA GLY A 164 4.00 10.54 22.92
C GLY A 164 5.17 9.88 23.65
N LEU A 165 5.19 10.07 24.97
CA LEU A 165 6.11 9.40 25.87
C LEU A 165 5.43 8.15 26.44
N ILE A 166 6.02 6.97 26.20
CA ILE A 166 5.68 5.74 26.90
C ILE A 166 6.74 5.52 27.97
N TYR A 167 6.33 5.24 29.20
CA TYR A 167 7.26 5.06 30.31
C TYR A 167 6.80 3.97 31.29
N ASN A 168 7.76 3.37 32.01
CA ASN A 168 7.46 2.41 33.05
C ASN A 168 7.07 3.13 34.36
N GLN A 169 5.79 3.08 34.71
CA GLN A 169 5.26 3.74 35.91
C GLN A 169 5.80 3.12 37.22
N GLU A 170 6.19 1.83 37.22
CA GLU A 170 6.77 1.19 38.42
C GLU A 170 8.16 1.75 38.74
N GLU A 171 8.88 2.23 37.73
CA GLU A 171 10.24 2.74 37.87
C GLU A 171 10.28 4.25 38.13
N LEU A 172 9.43 5.02 37.44
CA LEU A 172 9.41 6.48 37.55
C LEU A 172 8.37 7.01 38.53
N GLY A 173 7.42 6.17 38.95
CA GLY A 173 6.20 6.63 39.60
C GLY A 173 5.26 7.33 38.62
N LYS A 174 4.04 7.63 39.07
CA LYS A 174 3.06 8.32 38.22
C LYS A 174 3.46 9.77 38.00
N LEU A 175 3.65 10.15 36.74
CA LEU A 175 3.78 11.55 36.35
C LEU A 175 2.45 12.26 36.54
N THR A 176 2.44 13.31 37.36
CA THR A 176 1.23 14.08 37.72
C THR A 176 1.22 15.49 37.14
N SER A 177 2.35 15.97 36.62
CA SER A 177 2.39 17.26 35.93
C SER A 177 1.75 17.15 34.55
N THR A 178 1.04 18.21 34.16
CA THR A 178 0.51 18.40 32.81
C THR A 178 1.37 19.36 31.98
N LYS A 179 2.44 19.90 32.56
CA LYS A 179 3.35 20.78 31.82
C LYS A 179 4.28 19.95 30.95
N ALA A 180 4.42 20.35 29.69
CA ALA A 180 5.29 19.66 28.74
C ALA A 180 6.74 19.59 29.22
N GLU A 181 7.27 20.67 29.80
CA GLU A 181 8.65 20.72 30.33
C GLU A 181 8.92 19.65 31.39
N ASP A 182 7.96 19.40 32.29
CA ASP A 182 8.11 18.41 33.36
C ASP A 182 8.00 16.97 32.81
N VAL A 183 7.11 16.74 31.84
CA VAL A 183 6.88 15.41 31.26
C VAL A 183 8.03 15.01 30.35
N TRP A 184 8.43 15.89 29.42
CA TRP A 184 9.49 15.61 28.45
C TRP A 184 10.90 15.76 29.07
N GLY A 185 11.04 16.54 30.14
CA GLY A 185 12.32 16.74 30.83
C GLY A 185 12.97 15.44 31.34
N ILE A 186 12.16 14.40 31.59
CA ILE A 186 12.64 13.08 32.05
C ILE A 186 13.58 12.43 31.05
N LEU A 187 13.40 12.68 29.74
CA LEU A 187 14.30 12.17 28.70
C LEU A 187 15.73 12.68 28.85
N PHE A 188 15.90 13.82 29.51
CA PHE A 188 17.19 14.50 29.68
C PHE A 188 17.70 14.47 31.12
N ASP A 189 17.02 13.75 32.02
CA ASP A 189 17.46 13.59 33.39
C ASP A 189 18.60 12.58 33.46
N GLU A 190 19.76 13.03 33.92
CA GLU A 190 20.99 12.22 34.01
C GLU A 190 20.80 10.93 34.82
N ARG A 191 19.84 10.89 35.74
CA ARG A 191 19.52 9.67 36.52
C ARG A 191 19.02 8.52 35.65
N TYR A 192 18.50 8.81 34.45
CA TYR A 192 17.93 7.84 33.52
C TYR A 192 18.68 7.75 32.19
N ALA A 193 19.87 8.35 32.07
CA ALA A 193 20.59 8.48 30.79
C ALA A 193 20.75 7.14 30.02
N ASP A 194 21.09 6.05 30.71
CA ASP A 194 21.26 4.72 30.09
C ASP A 194 19.95 3.90 30.00
N ARG A 195 18.82 4.55 30.26
CA ARG A 195 17.48 3.91 30.38
C ARG A 195 16.43 4.60 29.51
N VAL A 196 16.84 5.49 28.62
CA VAL A 196 15.99 6.21 27.68
C VAL A 196 16.24 5.70 26.26
N GLY A 197 15.18 5.34 25.54
CA GLY A 197 15.19 5.11 24.10
C GLY A 197 14.43 6.22 23.41
N MET A 198 14.98 6.73 22.30
CA MET A 198 14.37 7.75 21.44
C MET A 198 14.26 7.23 20.01
#